data_AF-A0A453DL67-F1
#
_entry.id   AF-A0A453DL67-F1
#
_cell.length_a   1.000
_cell.length_b   1.000
_cell.length_c   1.000
_cell.angle_alpha   90.00
_cell.angle_beta   90.00
_cell.angle_gamma   90.00
#
_symmetry.space_group_name_H-M   'P 1'
#
loop_
_entity.id
_entity.type
_entity.pdbx_description
1 polymer ?
#
loop_
_entity_poly.entity_id
_entity_poly.type
_entity_poly.pdbx_seq_one_letter_code
_entity_poly.pdbx_strand_id
1 'polypeptide(L)'
;YPASIHSELSMEDSGDDHGAFMEKFILLPPPSSDQQQLPLHGLTFAIKDIFDVAGRVTGFGTPDWARTHAPAAATAPAVLAALGAGATGVGKTVMDEMAYSINGENAHYGTPANPCVPGGSSSGSAVAVAASLADFALGTNTGGSVRVPAAYCGIFGLRPSHGQVSAENVVPHGSDVRHRRVVC
;
A
#
# COMPACT_ATOMS: atom_id res chain seq x y z
N TYR A 1 30.86 -4.28 6.52
CA TYR A 1 30.48 -2.87 6.31
C TYR A 1 29.19 -2.85 5.51
N PRO A 2 28.00 -2.57 6.09
CA PRO A 2 26.80 -2.46 5.27
C PRO A 2 26.72 -1.05 4.70
N ALA A 3 26.64 -0.96 3.37
CA ALA A 3 26.28 0.25 2.66
C ALA A 3 24.75 0.27 2.51
N SER A 4 24.08 1.01 3.39
CA SER A 4 22.67 1.38 3.21
C SER A 4 22.63 2.77 2.62
N ILE A 5 22.63 2.87 1.29
CA ILE A 5 22.38 4.14 0.59
C ILE A 5 20.93 4.11 0.14
N HIS A 6 20.03 4.51 1.04
CA HIS A 6 18.68 4.92 0.64
C HIS A 6 18.79 6.34 0.12
N SER A 7 18.87 6.52 -1.20
CA SER A 7 18.71 7.84 -1.79
C SER A 7 17.22 8.17 -1.83
N GLU A 8 16.76 8.99 -0.89
CA GLU A 8 15.42 9.59 -0.96
C GLU A 8 15.45 10.67 -2.05
N LEU A 9 14.98 10.33 -3.26
CA LEU A 9 14.54 11.34 -4.21
C LEU A 9 13.15 11.80 -3.74
N SER A 10 13.06 13.05 -3.26
CA SER A 10 11.79 13.74 -3.10
C SER A 10 11.18 13.94 -4.48
N MET A 11 10.01 13.35 -4.73
CA MET A 11 9.20 13.68 -5.90
C MET A 11 8.79 15.15 -5.82
N GLU A 12 9.07 15.93 -6.87
CA GLU A 12 8.43 17.23 -7.07
C GLU A 12 6.92 16.99 -7.21
N ASP A 13 6.11 17.77 -6.49
CA ASP A 13 4.65 17.71 -6.44
C ASP A 13 4.05 17.97 -7.83
N SER A 14 3.97 16.91 -8.64
CA SER A 14 3.64 16.95 -10.05
C SER A 14 2.22 16.42 -10.27
N GLY A 15 1.24 17.09 -9.65
CA GLY A 15 -0.19 16.88 -9.89
C GLY A 15 -0.99 16.52 -8.65
N ASP A 16 -2.29 16.83 -8.70
CA ASP A 16 -3.28 16.36 -7.74
C ASP A 16 -3.26 14.82 -7.70
N ASP A 17 -2.95 14.26 -6.54
CA ASP A 17 -2.94 12.82 -6.33
C ASP A 17 -4.32 12.27 -5.93
N HIS A 18 -5.35 13.12 -6.02
CA HIS A 18 -6.72 12.81 -5.66
C HIS A 18 -6.86 12.34 -4.21
N GLY A 19 -5.94 12.76 -3.32
CA GLY A 19 -5.90 12.33 -1.93
C GLY A 19 -5.52 10.86 -1.74
N ALA A 20 -4.94 10.21 -2.75
CA ALA A 20 -4.61 8.79 -2.70
C ALA A 20 -3.47 8.48 -1.72
N PHE A 21 -2.49 9.39 -1.58
CA PHE A 21 -1.29 9.18 -0.80
C PHE A 21 -1.29 9.99 0.50
N MET A 22 -0.85 9.35 1.59
CA MET A 22 -0.54 10.03 2.84
C MET A 22 0.95 10.30 3.00
N GLU A 23 1.79 9.57 2.26
CA GLU A 23 3.24 9.73 2.24
C GLU A 23 3.76 9.29 0.86
N LYS A 24 4.48 10.15 0.16
CA LYS A 24 5.09 9.83 -1.15
C LYS A 24 6.58 9.57 -0.97
N PHE A 25 7.06 8.44 -1.48
CA PHE A 25 8.49 8.09 -1.51
C PHE A 25 8.76 7.05 -2.58
N ILE A 26 9.99 7.00 -3.06
CA ILE A 26 10.42 5.98 -4.02
C ILE A 26 11.12 4.84 -3.29
N LEU A 27 10.58 3.63 -3.46
CA LEU A 27 11.19 2.39 -3.01
C LEU A 27 11.66 1.60 -4.22
N LEU A 28 12.96 1.69 -4.49
CA LEU A 28 13.56 1.07 -5.66
C LEU A 28 13.66 -0.46 -5.49
N PRO A 29 13.48 -1.22 -6.58
CA PRO A 29 13.80 -2.64 -6.59
C PRO A 29 15.31 -2.86 -6.31
N PRO A 30 15.71 -4.00 -5.74
CA PRO A 30 17.12 -4.30 -5.51
C PRO A 30 17.88 -4.34 -6.84
N PRO A 31 19.15 -3.89 -6.87
CA PRO A 31 19.95 -3.92 -8.08
C PRO A 31 20.16 -5.36 -8.57
N SER A 32 19.96 -5.60 -9.87
CA SER A 32 20.16 -6.91 -10.50
C SER A 32 20.66 -6.76 -11.94
N SER A 33 21.53 -7.67 -12.40
CA SER A 33 22.00 -7.71 -13.80
C SER A 33 20.88 -7.94 -14.81
N ASP A 34 19.84 -8.68 -14.42
CA ASP A 34 18.71 -9.06 -15.28
C ASP A 34 17.45 -8.25 -14.99
N GLN A 35 17.60 -7.00 -14.53
CA GLN A 35 16.47 -6.18 -14.07
C GLN A 35 15.36 -6.05 -15.13
N GLN A 36 15.75 -5.93 -16.40
CA GLN A 36 14.84 -5.82 -17.53
C GLN A 36 14.03 -7.09 -17.83
N GLN A 37 14.44 -8.24 -17.29
CA GLN A 37 13.76 -9.53 -17.45
C GLN A 37 12.79 -9.82 -16.31
N LEU A 38 12.77 -9.00 -15.26
CA LEU A 38 11.88 -9.19 -14.13
C LEU A 38 10.42 -8.92 -14.54
N PRO A 39 9.44 -9.69 -14.03
CA PRO A 39 8.08 -9.69 -14.56
C PRO A 39 7.30 -8.39 -14.32
N LEU A 40 7.72 -7.55 -13.37
CA LEU A 40 7.12 -6.24 -13.09
C LEU A 40 8.12 -5.09 -13.35
N HIS A 41 9.17 -5.32 -14.13
CA HIS A 41 10.14 -4.29 -14.47
C HIS A 41 9.45 -3.08 -15.12
N GLY A 42 9.80 -1.88 -14.63
CA GLY A 42 9.25 -0.61 -15.14
C GLY A 42 7.85 -0.29 -14.64
N LEU A 43 7.20 -1.18 -13.89
CA LEU A 43 5.93 -0.92 -13.24
C LEU A 43 6.11 -0.27 -11.87
N THR A 44 5.10 0.46 -11.46
CA THR A 44 5.00 1.18 -10.20
C THR A 44 3.90 0.60 -9.32
N PHE A 45 4.06 0.68 -8.00
CA PHE A 45 3.02 0.27 -7.07
C PHE A 45 2.87 1.14 -5.83
N ALA A 46 1.62 1.29 -5.39
CA ALA A 46 1.27 1.99 -4.17
C ALA A 46 1.09 1.01 -3.00
N ILE A 47 1.38 1.44 -1.77
CA ILE A 47 1.41 0.57 -0.58
C ILE A 47 0.37 1.04 0.42
N LYS A 48 -0.64 0.25 0.76
CA LYS A 48 -1.57 0.64 1.84
C LYS A 48 -0.81 0.86 3.15
N ASP A 49 -1.18 1.87 3.94
CA ASP A 49 -0.53 2.19 5.22
C ASP A 49 -0.85 1.20 6.37
N ILE A 50 -0.80 -0.08 6.05
CA ILE A 50 -0.87 -1.21 6.95
C ILE A 50 0.33 -2.15 6.75
N PHE A 51 1.05 -1.98 5.63
CA PHE A 51 2.28 -2.70 5.33
C PHE A 51 3.48 -1.97 5.91
N ASP A 52 4.31 -2.72 6.62
CA ASP A 52 5.58 -2.22 7.08
C ASP A 52 6.55 -2.04 5.92
N VAL A 53 7.27 -0.93 5.98
CA VAL A 53 8.41 -0.60 5.11
C VAL A 53 9.55 -0.24 6.05
N ALA A 54 10.68 -0.94 5.93
CA ALA A 54 11.81 -0.76 6.84
C ALA A 54 12.23 0.71 6.94
N GLY A 55 12.41 1.19 8.17
CA GLY A 55 12.78 2.58 8.45
C GLY A 55 11.63 3.59 8.39
N ARG A 56 10.40 3.17 8.04
CA ARG A 56 9.20 4.03 8.06
C ARG A 56 8.21 3.58 9.13
N VAL A 57 7.49 4.53 9.69
CA VAL A 57 6.38 4.25 10.62
C VAL A 57 5.18 3.77 9.80
N THR A 58 4.50 2.72 10.28
CA THR A 58 3.19 2.33 9.74
C THR A 58 2.11 2.97 10.56
N GLY A 59 1.27 3.78 9.94
CA GLY A 59 0.28 4.61 10.63
C GLY A 59 -1.06 3.92 10.83
N PHE A 60 -1.35 2.82 10.13
CA PHE A 60 -2.61 2.08 10.24
C PHE A 60 -3.86 2.97 10.07
N GLY A 61 -3.72 4.03 9.27
CA GLY A 61 -4.79 5.00 9.04
C GLY A 61 -5.12 5.88 10.26
N THR A 62 -4.26 5.97 11.28
CA THR A 62 -4.49 6.86 12.44
C THR A 62 -3.19 7.46 13.02
N PRO A 63 -3.14 8.79 13.29
CA PRO A 63 -1.97 9.43 13.87
C PRO A 63 -1.55 8.88 15.24
N ASP A 64 -2.50 8.36 16.03
CA ASP A 64 -2.21 7.83 17.37
C ASP A 64 -1.44 6.51 17.31
N TRP A 65 -1.73 5.67 16.33
CA TRP A 65 -0.94 4.46 16.09
C TRP A 65 0.46 4.83 15.63
N ALA A 66 0.59 5.74 14.67
CA ALA A 66 1.90 6.23 14.19
C ALA A 66 2.74 6.83 15.34
N ARG A 67 2.13 7.60 16.25
CA ARG A 67 2.82 8.26 17.36
C ARG A 67 3.37 7.27 18.40
N THR A 68 2.76 6.09 18.52
CA THR A 68 3.08 5.12 19.57
C THR A 68 4.00 3.99 19.09
N HIS A 69 4.25 3.89 17.78
CA HIS A 69 5.05 2.83 17.19
C HIS A 69 6.35 3.38 16.58
N ALA A 70 7.44 2.65 16.81
CA ALA A 70 8.71 2.95 16.17
C ALA A 70 8.67 2.64 14.66
N PRO A 71 9.57 3.21 13.87
CA PRO A 71 9.75 2.80 12.48
C PRO A 71 9.97 1.28 12.37
N ALA A 72 9.40 0.67 11.32
CA ALA A 72 9.46 -0.77 11.15
C ALA A 72 10.90 -1.26 10.99
N ALA A 73 11.22 -2.38 11.65
CA ALA A 73 12.54 -3.00 11.55
C ALA A 73 12.75 -3.77 10.22
N ALA A 74 11.65 -4.18 9.58
CA ALA A 74 11.68 -4.95 8.35
C ALA A 74 10.51 -4.56 7.43
N THR A 75 10.71 -4.70 6.13
CA THR A 75 9.67 -4.52 5.12
C THR A 75 8.81 -5.78 5.01
N ALA A 76 7.50 -5.61 4.80
CA ALA A 76 6.57 -6.71 4.60
C ALA A 76 6.99 -7.60 3.41
N PRO A 77 6.94 -8.96 3.53
CA PRO A 77 7.33 -9.84 2.45
C PRO A 77 6.55 -9.62 1.15
N ALA A 78 5.30 -9.15 1.22
CA ALA A 78 4.52 -8.81 0.04
C ALA A 78 5.07 -7.58 -0.70
N VAL A 79 5.54 -6.56 0.03
CA VAL A 79 6.22 -5.40 -0.56
C VAL A 79 7.56 -5.84 -1.14
N LEU A 80 8.33 -6.65 -0.41
CA LEU A 80 9.59 -7.22 -0.92
C LEU A 80 9.40 -8.07 -2.18
N ALA A 81 8.29 -8.81 -2.29
CA ALA A 81 7.98 -9.61 -3.47
C ALA A 81 7.75 -8.72 -4.72
N ALA A 82 7.02 -7.61 -4.57
CA ALA A 82 6.83 -6.65 -5.66
C ALA A 82 8.16 -6.01 -6.10
N LEU A 83 9.00 -5.60 -5.13
CA LEU A 83 10.34 -5.07 -5.41
C LEU A 83 11.24 -6.11 -6.08
N GLY A 84 11.27 -7.33 -5.56
CA GLY A 84 12.06 -8.44 -6.12
C GLY A 84 11.61 -8.85 -7.52
N ALA A 85 10.35 -8.59 -7.86
CA ALA A 85 9.81 -8.73 -9.20
C ALA A 85 10.08 -7.53 -10.12
N GLY A 86 10.84 -6.52 -9.66
CA GLY A 86 11.31 -5.39 -10.46
C GLY A 86 10.44 -4.15 -10.43
N ALA A 87 9.36 -4.13 -9.65
CA ALA A 87 8.49 -2.97 -9.52
C ALA A 87 9.08 -1.90 -8.60
N THR A 88 8.65 -0.65 -8.78
CA THR A 88 9.05 0.49 -7.94
C THR A 88 7.90 0.94 -7.05
N GLY A 89 8.11 1.01 -5.74
CA GLY A 89 7.11 1.54 -4.81
C GLY A 89 7.07 3.07 -4.88
N VAL A 90 5.87 3.67 -4.90
CA VAL A 90 5.70 5.14 -5.06
C VAL A 90 5.14 5.85 -3.82
N GLY A 91 4.82 5.12 -2.76
CA GLY A 91 4.43 5.70 -1.49
C GLY A 91 3.40 4.89 -0.72
N LYS A 92 2.96 5.46 0.40
CA LYS A 92 1.90 4.92 1.24
C LYS A 92 0.57 5.59 0.99
N THR A 93 -0.47 4.78 0.82
CA THR A 93 -1.82 5.24 0.49
C THR A 93 -2.69 5.41 1.73
N VAL A 94 -3.60 6.37 1.64
CA VAL A 94 -4.70 6.54 2.60
C VAL A 94 -5.52 5.25 2.71
N MET A 95 -6.00 4.97 3.91
CA MET A 95 -6.89 3.86 4.22
C MET A 95 -7.91 4.27 5.29
N ASP A 96 -9.01 3.52 5.43
CA ASP A 96 -9.89 3.69 6.59
C ASP A 96 -9.10 3.43 7.88
N GLU A 97 -9.39 4.23 8.91
CA GLU A 97 -8.78 4.10 10.23
C GLU A 97 -8.88 2.67 10.76
N MET A 98 -7.72 2.12 11.17
CA MET A 98 -7.57 0.77 11.69
C MET A 98 -8.14 -0.33 10.77
N ALA A 99 -8.30 -0.05 9.48
CA ALA A 99 -8.98 -0.90 8.51
C ALA A 99 -10.45 -1.25 8.87
N TYR A 100 -11.11 -0.49 9.75
CA TYR A 100 -12.42 -0.82 10.31
C TYR A 100 -13.58 -0.10 9.62
N SER A 101 -13.55 -0.05 8.29
CA SER A 101 -14.64 0.46 7.46
C SER A 101 -14.53 -0.08 6.03
N ILE A 102 -15.52 0.29 5.23
CA ILE A 102 -15.74 -0.09 3.83
C ILE A 102 -16.10 1.12 2.96
N ASN A 103 -16.19 2.32 3.54
CA ASN A 103 -16.56 3.54 2.83
C ASN A 103 -15.36 4.23 2.17
N GLY A 104 -14.16 4.10 2.75
CA GLY A 104 -12.95 4.75 2.26
C GLY A 104 -12.72 6.18 2.76
N GLU A 105 -13.34 6.53 3.88
CA GLU A 105 -13.28 7.85 4.52
C GLU A 105 -12.33 7.80 5.72
N ASN A 106 -11.43 8.78 5.83
CA ASN A 106 -10.54 8.90 6.97
C ASN A 106 -10.61 10.33 7.55
N ALA A 107 -10.93 10.46 8.84
CA ALA A 107 -11.07 11.76 9.49
C ALA A 107 -9.75 12.55 9.63
N HIS A 108 -8.61 11.85 9.57
CA HIS A 108 -7.28 12.43 9.76
C HIS A 108 -6.58 12.74 8.44
N TYR A 109 -6.72 11.85 7.46
CA TYR A 109 -6.02 11.93 6.18
C TYR A 109 -6.93 12.29 5.00
N GLY A 110 -8.23 12.44 5.24
CA GLY A 110 -9.23 12.77 4.24
C GLY A 110 -9.78 11.55 3.48
N THR A 111 -10.57 11.82 2.46
CA THR A 111 -11.22 10.81 1.62
C THR A 111 -10.67 10.93 0.19
N PRO A 112 -10.04 9.88 -0.36
CA PRO A 112 -9.60 9.89 -1.75
C PRO A 112 -10.75 10.18 -2.72
N ALA A 113 -10.50 10.97 -3.77
CA ALA A 113 -11.53 11.47 -4.65
C ALA A 113 -12.18 10.36 -5.48
N ASN A 114 -13.50 10.33 -5.48
CA ASN A 114 -14.35 9.47 -6.30
C ASN A 114 -15.70 10.20 -6.49
N PRO A 115 -16.38 10.11 -7.65
CA PRO A 115 -17.69 10.76 -7.86
C PRO A 115 -18.77 10.36 -6.85
N CYS A 116 -18.63 9.19 -6.23
CA CYS A 116 -19.47 8.71 -5.14
C CYS A 116 -18.63 8.59 -3.86
N VAL A 117 -18.18 7.37 -3.55
CA VAL A 117 -17.25 7.07 -2.48
C VAL A 117 -16.20 6.09 -3.02
N PRO A 118 -14.93 6.19 -2.62
CA PRO A 118 -13.88 5.33 -3.15
C PRO A 118 -14.00 3.88 -2.67
N GLY A 119 -14.78 3.63 -1.61
CA GLY A 119 -14.84 2.33 -0.94
C GLY A 119 -13.58 2.10 -0.10
N GLY A 120 -13.63 1.14 0.80
CA GLY A 120 -12.58 0.97 1.82
C GLY A 120 -12.35 -0.48 2.22
N SER A 121 -11.36 -0.79 3.04
CA SER A 121 -10.43 0.15 3.66
C SER A 121 -9.20 0.47 2.82
N SER A 122 -9.05 -0.11 1.63
CA SER A 122 -7.93 0.20 0.73
C SER A 122 -8.29 1.30 -0.28
N SER A 123 -8.85 2.41 0.23
CA SER A 123 -9.38 3.51 -0.59
C SER A 123 -8.32 4.19 -1.45
N GLY A 124 -7.23 4.65 -0.83
CA GLY A 124 -6.15 5.31 -1.54
C GLY A 124 -5.45 4.37 -2.53
N SER A 125 -5.37 3.09 -2.21
CA SER A 125 -4.83 2.06 -3.12
C SER A 125 -5.65 1.96 -4.40
N ALA A 126 -6.98 1.94 -4.30
CA ALA A 126 -7.85 1.86 -5.47
C ALA A 126 -7.87 3.15 -6.28
N VAL A 127 -7.88 4.32 -5.62
CA VAL A 127 -7.81 5.61 -6.32
C VAL A 127 -6.46 5.79 -7.01
N ALA A 128 -5.34 5.39 -6.39
CA ALA A 128 -4.02 5.44 -7.03
C ALA A 128 -3.97 4.68 -8.35
N VAL A 129 -4.58 3.48 -8.41
CA VAL A 129 -4.64 2.69 -9.65
C VAL A 129 -5.64 3.28 -10.64
N ALA A 130 -6.84 3.64 -10.19
CA ALA A 130 -7.87 4.18 -11.07
C ALA A 130 -7.46 5.51 -11.73
N ALA A 131 -6.69 6.34 -11.02
CA ALA A 131 -6.14 7.59 -11.53
C ALA A 131 -4.79 7.43 -12.25
N SER A 132 -4.31 6.19 -12.46
CA SER A 132 -3.02 5.91 -13.11
C SER A 132 -1.81 6.58 -12.42
N LEU A 133 -1.89 6.76 -11.10
CA LEU A 133 -0.77 7.22 -10.27
C LEU A 133 0.18 6.07 -9.89
N ALA A 134 -0.31 4.83 -10.01
CA ALA A 134 0.47 3.60 -9.92
C ALA A 134 -0.13 2.51 -10.81
N ASP A 135 0.69 1.60 -11.35
CA ASP A 135 0.21 0.51 -12.21
C ASP A 135 -0.59 -0.56 -11.44
N PHE A 136 -0.24 -0.76 -10.17
CA PHE A 136 -0.99 -1.58 -9.21
C PHE A 136 -0.83 -1.05 -7.79
N ALA A 137 -1.50 -1.64 -6.81
CA ALA A 137 -1.33 -1.29 -5.41
C ALA A 137 -1.29 -2.54 -4.54
N LEU A 138 -0.92 -2.41 -3.27
CA LEU A 138 -1.06 -3.49 -2.28
C LEU A 138 -2.05 -3.05 -1.21
N GLY A 139 -3.15 -3.77 -1.08
CA GLY A 139 -4.17 -3.59 -0.06
C GLY A 139 -4.35 -4.81 0.83
N THR A 140 -5.32 -4.73 1.75
CA THR A 140 -5.69 -5.86 2.63
C THR A 140 -7.18 -6.14 2.55
N ASN A 141 -7.58 -7.42 2.60
CA ASN A 141 -8.97 -7.83 2.40
C ASN A 141 -9.44 -8.85 3.45
N THR A 142 -10.01 -8.32 4.55
CA THR A 142 -10.67 -9.12 5.60
C THR A 142 -12.12 -9.41 5.23
N GLY A 143 -12.94 -8.36 5.06
CA GLY A 143 -14.38 -8.45 4.78
C GLY A 143 -14.79 -7.98 3.38
N GLY A 144 -13.84 -7.54 2.55
CA GLY A 144 -14.15 -6.85 1.29
C GLY A 144 -13.15 -5.77 0.93
N SER A 145 -12.21 -5.46 1.83
CA SER A 145 -11.45 -4.21 1.81
C SER A 145 -10.50 -3.94 0.64
N VAL A 146 -10.38 -4.87 -0.32
CA VAL A 146 -9.78 -4.66 -1.65
C VAL A 146 -10.85 -4.72 -2.74
N ARG A 147 -11.75 -5.72 -2.67
CA ARG A 147 -12.77 -5.97 -3.70
C ARG A 147 -13.82 -4.85 -3.80
N VAL A 148 -14.22 -4.26 -2.69
CA VAL A 148 -15.20 -3.16 -2.69
C VAL A 148 -14.62 -1.87 -3.24
N PRO A 149 -13.45 -1.37 -2.76
CA PRO A 149 -12.88 -0.17 -3.38
C PRO A 149 -12.52 -0.39 -4.85
N ALA A 150 -12.08 -1.59 -5.23
CA ALA A 150 -11.89 -1.93 -6.65
C ALA A 150 -13.19 -1.81 -7.47
N ALA A 151 -14.31 -2.33 -6.95
CA ALA A 151 -15.61 -2.24 -7.61
C ALA A 151 -16.09 -0.78 -7.74
N TYR A 152 -15.88 0.05 -6.73
CA TYR A 152 -16.31 1.46 -6.72
C TYR A 152 -15.43 2.37 -7.58
N CYS A 153 -14.14 2.05 -7.70
CA CYS A 153 -13.21 2.76 -8.57
C CYS A 153 -13.11 2.17 -9.99
N GLY A 154 -13.85 1.10 -10.30
CA GLY A 154 -13.90 0.53 -11.65
C GLY A 154 -12.63 -0.22 -12.08
N ILE A 155 -11.88 -0.79 -11.13
CA ILE A 155 -10.64 -1.53 -11.37
C ILE A 155 -10.76 -2.99 -10.94
N PHE A 156 -9.77 -3.81 -11.29
CA PHE A 156 -9.67 -5.18 -10.79
C PHE A 156 -9.16 -5.18 -9.34
N GLY A 157 -9.78 -6.01 -8.49
CA GLY A 157 -9.32 -6.25 -7.12
C GLY A 157 -9.29 -7.74 -6.83
N LEU A 158 -8.11 -8.27 -6.51
CA LEU A 158 -7.92 -9.70 -6.31
C LEU A 158 -8.04 -10.05 -4.81
N ARG A 159 -8.51 -11.25 -4.52
CA ARG A 159 -8.47 -11.85 -3.18
C ARG A 159 -7.97 -13.30 -3.30
N PRO A 160 -6.65 -13.54 -3.19
CA PRO A 160 -6.04 -14.86 -3.30
C PRO A 160 -6.59 -15.78 -2.22
N SER A 161 -6.38 -17.08 -2.41
CA SER A 161 -6.63 -18.09 -1.38
C SER A 161 -5.87 -17.77 -0.09
N HIS A 162 -6.41 -18.23 1.04
CA HIS A 162 -5.82 -17.94 2.34
C HIS A 162 -4.37 -18.46 2.42
N GLY A 163 -3.49 -17.69 3.07
CA GLY A 163 -2.09 -18.06 3.27
C GLY A 163 -1.20 -18.00 2.02
N GLN A 164 -1.73 -17.67 0.84
CA GLN A 164 -0.93 -17.56 -0.38
C GLN A 164 0.01 -16.35 -0.38
N VAL A 165 -0.39 -15.27 0.29
CA VAL A 165 0.45 -14.09 0.48
C VAL A 165 0.71 -13.93 1.97
N SER A 166 1.98 -13.77 2.35
CA SER A 166 2.37 -13.59 3.74
C SER A 166 1.73 -12.34 4.34
N ALA A 167 1.24 -12.46 5.57
CA ALA A 167 0.74 -11.35 6.37
C ALA A 167 1.74 -10.90 7.44
N GLU A 168 3.01 -11.34 7.33
CA GLU A 168 4.10 -10.88 8.19
C GLU A 168 4.40 -9.40 7.94
N ASN A 169 4.68 -8.65 9.00
CA ASN A 169 4.88 -7.19 8.99
C ASN A 169 3.71 -6.44 8.29
N VAL A 170 2.50 -6.94 8.51
CA VAL A 170 1.24 -6.27 8.19
C VAL A 170 0.49 -6.07 9.50
N VAL A 171 0.15 -4.83 9.82
CA VAL A 171 -0.53 -4.51 11.08
C VAL A 171 -1.83 -5.31 11.18
N PRO A 172 -2.01 -6.10 12.25
CA PRO A 172 -3.12 -7.03 12.34
C PRO A 172 -4.45 -6.32 12.62
N HIS A 173 -5.46 -6.62 11.81
CA HIS A 173 -6.84 -6.27 12.10
C HIS A 173 -7.58 -7.51 12.65
N GLY A 174 -7.80 -7.56 13.97
CA GLY A 174 -8.50 -8.65 14.67
C GLY A 174 -7.60 -9.79 15.17
N SER A 175 -8.13 -10.58 16.11
CA SER A 175 -7.44 -11.67 16.81
C SER A 175 -7.25 -12.94 15.98
N ASP A 176 -7.88 -13.04 14.80
CA ASP A 176 -7.81 -14.22 13.95
C ASP A 176 -6.87 -14.01 12.74
N VAL A 177 -5.71 -14.65 12.79
CA VAL A 177 -4.75 -14.73 11.67
C VAL A 177 -5.39 -15.29 10.39
N ARG A 178 -6.53 -16.01 10.49
CA ARG A 178 -7.24 -16.64 9.36
C ARG A 178 -7.91 -15.67 8.37
N HIS A 179 -8.00 -14.38 8.70
CA HIS A 179 -8.62 -13.38 7.83
C HIS A 179 -7.63 -12.38 7.21
N ARG A 180 -6.33 -12.53 7.48
CA ARG A 180 -5.29 -11.65 6.93
C ARG A 180 -4.99 -12.04 5.49
N ARG A 181 -5.23 -11.13 4.55
CA ARG A 181 -4.88 -11.30 3.13
C ARG A 181 -4.37 -9.97 2.59
N VAL A 182 -3.31 -10.07 1.80
CA VAL A 182 -2.58 -8.97 1.17
C VAL A 182 -2.75 -9.08 -0.33
N VAL A 183 -3.26 -8.05 -1.00
CA VAL A 183 -3.52 -8.10 -2.44
C VAL A 183 -3.73 -6.74 -3.08
N CYS A 184 -3.29 -6.64 -4.34
CA CYS A 184 -3.69 -5.68 -5.34
C CYS A 184 -5.21 -5.64 -5.60
#